data_AF-A0A2N2T5Q4-F1
#
_entry.id   AF-A0A2N2T5Q4-F1
#
_cell.length_a   1.000
_cell.length_b   1.000
_cell.length_c   1.000
_cell.angle_alpha   90.00
_cell.angle_beta   90.00
_cell.angle_gamma   90.00
#
_symmetry.space_group_name_H-M   'P 1'
#
loop_
_entity.id
_entity.type
_entity.pdbx_description
1 polymer ?
#
loop_
_entity_poly.entity_id
_entity_poly.type
_entity_poly.pdbx_seq_one_letter_code
_entity_poly.pdbx_strand_id
1 'polypeptide(L)'
;MTGAIAAPGNANIATMLSSLISLGWRRLLQLLLLLTVALMAACSAPTQSPLMALLFDMPPPDQAQATAPTPRQPRRMVRSAPQLVISKEYIAMVEGLIKAGAPPNWPEIFKKLPKDDDNNIDWVAALESKAISPGGVINEGDKDEGKTSDDDIELSTSGKPNRMVIFSHKVHTQWLTCTNCHNAIFKREAGSATITMADIDEGKYCGVCHDKVALAQPSGCKGCHKPIKKS
;
A
#
# COMPACT_ATOMS: atom_id res chain seq x y z
N MET A 1 69.46 -63.18 -64.82
CA MET A 1 68.96 -63.07 -63.43
C MET A 1 68.17 -61.77 -63.32
N THR A 2 66.84 -61.89 -63.33
CA THR A 2 65.87 -60.79 -63.32
C THR A 2 65.62 -60.34 -61.88
N GLY A 3 65.96 -59.10 -61.54
CA GLY A 3 65.60 -58.47 -60.27
C GLY A 3 64.31 -57.68 -60.40
N ALA A 4 63.28 -58.06 -59.65
CA ALA A 4 62.03 -57.32 -59.52
C ALA A 4 62.15 -56.29 -58.38
N ILE A 5 61.79 -55.03 -58.67
CA ILE A 5 61.73 -53.93 -57.70
C ILE A 5 60.30 -53.87 -57.16
N ALA A 6 60.13 -54.02 -55.84
CA ALA A 6 58.85 -53.86 -55.16
C ALA A 6 58.60 -52.38 -54.80
N ALA A 7 57.39 -51.89 -55.05
CA ALA A 7 56.95 -50.54 -54.68
C ALA A 7 56.45 -50.50 -53.21
N PRO A 8 56.69 -49.40 -52.46
CA PRO A 8 56.25 -49.28 -51.07
C PRO A 8 54.77 -48.89 -50.95
N GLY A 9 54.15 -49.34 -49.86
CA GLY A 9 52.70 -49.43 -49.68
C GLY A 9 51.96 -48.15 -49.23
N ASN A 10 50.68 -48.15 -49.60
CA ASN A 10 49.64 -47.13 -49.39
C ASN A 10 49.23 -46.86 -47.91
N ALA A 11 49.91 -47.42 -46.91
CA ALA A 11 49.43 -47.40 -45.53
C ALA A 11 49.65 -46.07 -44.78
N ASN A 12 50.50 -45.17 -45.27
CA ASN A 12 50.90 -43.95 -44.54
C ASN A 12 50.02 -42.72 -44.79
N ILE A 13 49.19 -42.71 -45.83
CA ILE A 13 48.39 -41.52 -46.20
C ILE A 13 47.08 -41.45 -45.40
N ALA A 14 46.44 -42.59 -45.13
CA ALA A 14 45.16 -42.66 -44.41
C ALA A 14 45.28 -42.31 -42.91
N THR A 15 46.42 -42.63 -42.29
CA THR A 15 46.71 -42.34 -40.87
C THR A 15 47.05 -40.86 -40.64
N MET A 16 47.68 -40.20 -41.61
CA MET A 16 47.95 -38.75 -41.54
C MET A 16 46.67 -37.91 -41.71
N LEU A 17 45.76 -38.29 -42.61
CA LEU A 17 44.48 -37.59 -42.80
C LEU A 17 43.56 -37.71 -41.57
N SER A 18 43.50 -38.87 -40.93
CA SER A 18 42.71 -39.09 -39.71
C SER A 18 43.24 -38.30 -38.50
N SER A 19 44.55 -38.08 -38.45
CA SER A 19 45.20 -37.26 -37.42
C SER A 19 44.95 -35.76 -37.60
N LEU A 20 44.89 -35.27 -38.85
CA LEU A 20 44.58 -33.86 -39.15
C LEU A 20 43.10 -33.53 -38.92
N ILE A 21 42.19 -34.46 -39.23
CA ILE A 21 40.74 -34.30 -38.98
C ILE A 21 40.45 -34.30 -37.47
N SER A 22 41.12 -35.15 -36.69
CA SER A 22 40.99 -35.18 -35.23
C SER A 22 41.63 -33.98 -34.53
N LEU A 23 42.72 -33.41 -35.05
CA LEU A 23 43.28 -32.14 -34.58
C LEU A 23 42.37 -30.95 -34.90
N GLY A 24 41.77 -30.92 -36.10
CA GLY A 24 40.81 -29.89 -36.49
C GLY A 24 39.57 -29.90 -35.60
N TRP A 25 39.00 -31.08 -35.35
CA TRP A 25 37.83 -31.25 -34.50
C TRP A 25 38.12 -30.94 -33.03
N ARG A 26 39.30 -31.34 -32.52
CA ARG A 26 39.73 -30.97 -31.15
C ARG A 26 39.92 -29.47 -30.99
N ARG A 27 40.52 -28.79 -31.98
CA ARG A 27 40.65 -27.33 -31.97
C ARG A 27 39.29 -26.64 -32.06
N LEU A 28 38.37 -27.16 -32.88
CA LEU A 28 37.02 -26.62 -33.01
C LEU A 28 36.21 -26.78 -31.70
N LEU A 29 36.28 -27.96 -31.07
CA LEU A 29 35.65 -28.22 -29.77
C LEU A 29 36.27 -27.38 -28.65
N GLN A 30 37.59 -27.19 -28.65
CA GLN A 30 38.27 -26.33 -27.69
C GLN A 30 37.88 -24.85 -27.89
N LEU A 31 37.77 -24.37 -29.13
CA LEU A 31 37.30 -23.01 -29.42
C LEU A 31 35.84 -22.82 -29.02
N LEU A 32 34.96 -23.80 -29.28
CA LEU A 32 33.57 -23.78 -28.84
C LEU A 32 33.44 -23.78 -27.32
N LEU A 33 34.25 -24.59 -26.61
CA LEU A 33 34.29 -24.62 -25.16
C LEU A 33 34.81 -23.29 -24.57
N LEU A 34 35.85 -22.71 -25.17
CA LEU A 34 36.36 -21.40 -24.75
C LEU A 34 35.34 -20.29 -25.00
N LEU A 35 34.60 -20.34 -26.12
CA LEU A 35 33.54 -19.40 -26.43
C LEU A 35 32.37 -19.52 -25.44
N THR A 36 31.93 -20.74 -25.12
CA THR A 36 30.83 -20.94 -24.15
C THR A 36 31.23 -20.52 -22.73
N VAL A 37 32.47 -20.79 -22.31
CA VAL A 37 33.00 -20.30 -21.02
C VAL A 37 33.08 -18.76 -21.00
N ALA A 38 33.50 -18.13 -22.11
CA ALA A 38 33.53 -16.67 -22.23
C ALA A 38 32.13 -16.05 -22.18
N LEU A 39 31.13 -16.64 -22.84
CA LEU A 39 29.73 -16.20 -22.75
C LEU A 39 29.15 -16.37 -21.35
N MET A 40 29.44 -17.48 -20.67
CA MET A 40 28.98 -17.71 -19.29
C MET A 40 29.61 -16.72 -18.30
N ALA A 41 30.88 -16.34 -18.48
CA ALA A 41 31.53 -15.29 -17.70
C ALA A 41 30.90 -13.90 -17.93
N ALA A 42 30.48 -13.60 -19.17
CA ALA A 42 29.79 -12.35 -19.50
C ALA A 42 28.39 -12.25 -18.84
N CYS A 43 27.72 -13.37 -18.57
CA CYS A 43 26.42 -13.40 -17.91
C CYS A 43 26.50 -13.44 -16.37
N SER A 44 27.65 -13.80 -15.79
CA SER A 44 27.81 -13.99 -14.34
C SER A 44 28.64 -12.91 -13.65
N ALA A 45 29.36 -12.07 -14.41
CA ALA A 45 29.95 -10.86 -13.86
C ALA A 45 28.89 -9.74 -13.81
N PRO A 46 28.65 -9.10 -12.64
CA PRO A 46 27.88 -7.87 -12.58
C PRO A 46 28.69 -6.78 -13.30
N THR A 47 28.50 -6.67 -14.61
CA THR A 47 29.12 -5.64 -15.43
C THR A 47 28.42 -4.32 -15.15
N GLN A 48 28.79 -3.68 -14.05
CA GLN A 48 28.80 -2.23 -13.97
C GLN A 48 29.86 -1.74 -14.95
N SER A 49 29.54 -1.80 -16.25
CA SER A 49 30.35 -1.16 -17.26
C SER A 49 30.36 0.33 -16.94
N PRO A 50 31.54 0.98 -16.84
CA PRO A 50 31.62 2.41 -16.51
C PRO A 50 30.86 3.27 -17.53
N LEU A 51 30.67 2.73 -18.74
CA LEU A 51 29.84 3.27 -19.80
C LEU A 51 28.36 3.37 -19.39
N MET A 52 27.79 2.36 -18.72
CA MET A 52 26.41 2.40 -18.22
C MET A 52 26.27 3.35 -17.02
N ALA A 53 27.28 3.44 -16.16
CA ALA A 53 27.29 4.41 -15.06
C ALA A 53 27.30 5.86 -15.58
N LEU A 54 28.05 6.14 -16.67
CA LEU A 54 28.06 7.43 -17.36
C LEU A 54 26.78 7.70 -18.16
N LEU A 55 26.18 6.68 -18.80
CA LEU A 55 24.95 6.83 -19.58
C LEU A 55 23.70 7.02 -18.73
N PHE A 56 23.66 6.38 -17.56
CA PHE A 56 22.49 6.35 -16.69
C PHE A 56 22.67 7.12 -15.38
N ASP A 57 23.76 7.88 -15.25
CA ASP A 57 24.09 8.72 -14.08
C ASP A 57 23.88 7.96 -12.76
N MET A 58 24.35 6.70 -12.74
CA MET A 58 24.07 5.77 -11.64
C MET A 58 25.19 5.89 -10.61
N PRO A 59 24.89 6.27 -9.35
CA PRO A 59 25.91 6.47 -8.33
C PRO A 59 26.63 5.15 -8.00
N PRO A 60 27.94 5.20 -7.67
CA PRO A 60 28.72 4.01 -7.32
C PRO A 60 28.17 3.31 -6.07
N PRO A 61 28.36 1.98 -5.95
CA PRO A 61 27.68 1.15 -4.93
C PRO A 61 28.06 1.47 -3.48
N ASP A 62 29.17 2.18 -3.25
CA ASP A 62 29.59 2.69 -1.93
C ASP A 62 28.96 4.04 -1.57
N GLN A 63 28.35 4.72 -2.54
CA GLN A 63 27.53 5.91 -2.35
C GLN A 63 26.05 5.53 -2.41
N ALA A 64 25.62 4.71 -1.44
CA ALA A 64 24.24 4.77 -1.00
C ALA A 64 24.02 6.20 -0.48
N GLN A 65 23.58 7.10 -1.37
CA GLN A 65 23.13 8.42 -1.00
C GLN A 65 22.12 8.20 0.12
N ALA A 66 22.51 8.57 1.33
CA ALA A 66 21.60 8.78 2.42
C ALA A 66 20.59 9.78 1.85
N THR A 67 19.45 9.27 1.39
CA THR A 67 18.37 10.10 0.92
C THR A 67 17.98 10.90 2.14
N ALA A 68 18.48 12.14 2.20
CA ALA A 68 18.04 13.09 3.19
C ALA A 68 16.51 13.00 3.18
N PRO A 69 15.86 12.81 4.34
CA PRO A 69 14.43 12.63 4.38
C PRO A 69 13.81 13.77 3.60
N THR A 70 13.26 13.46 2.43
CA THR A 70 12.63 14.47 1.59
C THR A 70 11.56 15.09 2.47
N PRO A 71 11.58 16.42 2.68
CA PRO A 71 10.49 17.09 3.37
C PRO A 71 9.24 16.79 2.56
N ARG A 72 8.46 15.79 2.99
CA ARG A 72 7.17 15.53 2.37
C ARG A 72 6.38 16.79 2.62
N GLN A 73 6.04 17.49 1.55
CA GLN A 73 5.10 18.60 1.63
C GLN A 73 3.91 18.11 2.46
N PRO A 74 3.42 18.90 3.44
CA PRO A 74 2.22 18.53 4.17
C PRO A 74 1.17 18.25 3.10
N ARG A 75 0.70 16.99 3.05
CA ARG A 75 -0.29 16.58 2.03
C ARG A 75 -1.57 17.41 2.13
N ARG A 76 -1.77 18.00 3.30
CA ARG A 76 -2.76 19.01 3.62
C ARG A 76 -2.31 20.37 3.08
N MET A 77 -2.92 20.83 1.98
CA MET A 77 -3.15 22.27 1.88
C MET A 77 -4.02 22.65 3.08
N VAL A 78 -3.54 23.57 3.92
CA VAL A 78 -4.38 24.14 4.98
C VAL A 78 -5.52 24.84 4.26
N ARG A 79 -6.67 24.16 4.12
CA ARG A 79 -7.88 24.81 3.63
C ARG A 79 -8.14 25.93 4.64
N SER A 80 -8.00 27.18 4.21
CA SER A 80 -8.49 28.32 4.96
C SER A 80 -9.93 27.99 5.32
N ALA A 81 -10.20 27.75 6.61
CA ALA A 81 -11.53 27.34 7.03
C ALA A 81 -12.50 28.37 6.45
N PRO A 82 -13.54 27.96 5.68
CA PRO A 82 -14.63 28.89 5.40
C PRO A 82 -15.05 29.42 6.76
N GLN A 83 -15.09 30.74 6.89
CA GLN A 83 -15.30 31.40 8.17
C GLN A 83 -16.67 30.94 8.67
N LEU A 84 -16.68 29.93 9.54
CA LEU A 84 -17.89 29.41 10.14
C LEU A 84 -18.46 30.60 10.91
N VAL A 85 -19.63 31.10 10.49
CA VAL A 85 -20.37 32.09 11.27
C VAL A 85 -20.93 31.32 12.46
N ILE A 86 -20.06 31.06 13.42
CA ILE A 86 -20.41 30.37 14.65
C ILE A 86 -21.30 31.34 15.43
N SER A 87 -22.53 30.91 15.73
CA SER A 87 -23.49 31.76 16.43
C SER A 87 -22.94 32.14 17.81
N LYS A 88 -23.32 33.31 18.32
CA LYS A 88 -22.91 33.76 19.66
C LYS A 88 -23.33 32.75 20.74
N GLU A 89 -24.47 32.09 20.51
CA GLU A 89 -24.99 31.02 21.36
C GLU A 89 -24.07 29.81 21.39
N TYR A 90 -23.52 29.38 20.24
CA TYR A 90 -22.57 28.27 20.20
C TYR A 90 -21.25 28.63 20.90
N ILE A 91 -20.75 29.85 20.73
CA ILE A 91 -19.54 30.31 21.44
C ILE A 91 -19.76 30.26 22.95
N ALA A 92 -20.88 30.81 23.43
CA ALA A 92 -21.23 30.79 24.85
C ALA A 92 -21.38 29.36 25.40
N MET A 93 -21.95 28.45 24.62
CA MET A 93 -22.05 27.03 24.99
C MET A 93 -20.65 26.40 25.12
N VAL A 94 -19.76 26.61 24.15
CA VAL A 94 -18.39 26.06 24.19
C VAL A 94 -17.59 26.64 25.34
N GLU A 95 -17.69 27.94 25.61
CA GLU A 95 -17.07 28.58 26.78
C GLU A 95 -17.60 28.00 28.10
N GLY A 96 -18.90 27.72 28.17
CA GLY A 96 -19.52 27.03 29.29
C GLY A 96 -18.96 25.63 29.53
N LEU A 97 -18.80 24.84 28.45
CA LEU A 97 -18.21 23.50 28.50
C LEU A 97 -16.73 23.53 28.91
N ILE A 98 -15.95 24.48 28.38
CA ILE A 98 -14.54 24.67 28.75
C ILE A 98 -14.42 25.01 30.24
N LYS A 99 -15.29 25.90 30.73
CA LYS A 99 -15.33 26.31 32.15
C LYS A 99 -15.75 25.17 33.08
N ALA A 100 -16.68 24.31 32.63
CA ALA A 100 -17.09 23.13 33.38
C ALA A 100 -15.95 22.10 33.51
N GLY A 101 -14.97 22.15 32.60
CA GLY A 101 -13.87 21.20 32.55
C GLY A 101 -14.30 19.84 32.02
N ALA A 102 -13.37 19.11 31.41
CA ALA A 102 -13.62 17.72 31.04
C ALA A 102 -13.89 16.92 32.34
N PRO A 103 -14.89 16.02 32.40
CA PRO A 103 -15.14 15.24 33.61
C PRO A 103 -13.86 14.56 34.11
N PRO A 104 -13.61 14.56 35.43
CA PRO A 104 -12.28 14.31 36.01
C PRO A 104 -11.72 12.90 35.75
N ASN A 105 -12.52 11.99 35.21
CA ASN A 105 -12.21 10.57 35.05
C ASN A 105 -11.81 10.14 33.63
N TRP A 106 -11.69 11.05 32.64
CA TRP A 106 -11.28 10.68 31.27
C TRP A 106 -10.01 9.83 31.18
N PRO A 107 -8.91 10.14 31.90
CA PRO A 107 -7.71 9.31 31.84
C PRO A 107 -7.93 7.87 32.31
N GLU A 108 -8.84 7.66 33.26
CA GLU A 108 -9.20 6.32 33.75
C GLU A 108 -10.13 5.59 32.79
N ILE A 109 -11.07 6.31 32.16
CA ILE A 109 -11.95 5.76 31.12
C ILE A 109 -11.10 5.28 29.93
N PHE A 110 -10.15 6.10 29.46
CA PHE A 110 -9.28 5.74 28.34
C PHE A 110 -8.39 4.52 28.60
N LYS A 111 -8.07 4.23 29.86
CA LYS A 111 -7.35 3.01 30.26
C LYS A 111 -8.22 1.76 30.18
N LYS A 112 -9.55 1.89 30.31
CA LYS A 112 -10.51 0.78 30.31
C LYS A 112 -11.02 0.42 28.92
N LEU A 113 -10.87 1.32 27.93
CA LEU A 113 -11.32 1.08 26.57
C LEU A 113 -10.43 0.06 25.86
N PRO A 114 -11.03 -0.83 25.03
CA PRO A 114 -10.27 -1.79 24.24
C PRO A 114 -9.31 -1.09 23.28
N LYS A 115 -8.20 -1.76 22.98
CA LYS A 115 -7.16 -1.28 22.09
C LYS A 115 -7.03 -2.18 20.88
N ASP A 116 -6.68 -1.59 19.74
CA ASP A 116 -6.29 -2.33 18.54
C ASP A 116 -4.82 -2.78 18.61
N ASP A 117 -4.38 -3.54 17.61
CA ASP A 117 -3.00 -4.03 17.50
C ASP A 117 -1.95 -2.91 17.44
N ASP A 118 -2.36 -1.71 17.01
CA ASP A 118 -1.53 -0.52 16.91
C ASP A 118 -1.64 0.38 18.17
N ASN A 119 -2.21 -0.16 19.26
CA ASN A 119 -2.40 0.46 20.58
C ASN A 119 -3.29 1.74 20.57
N ASN A 120 -4.11 1.91 19.53
CA ASN A 120 -5.15 2.95 19.48
C ASN A 120 -6.43 2.45 20.15
N ILE A 121 -7.35 3.35 20.47
CA ILE A 121 -8.68 2.96 20.98
C ILE A 121 -9.45 2.29 19.86
N ASP A 122 -9.90 1.06 20.09
CA ASP A 122 -10.81 0.37 19.19
C ASP A 122 -12.26 0.77 19.52
N TRP A 123 -12.76 1.77 18.81
CA TRP A 123 -14.12 2.29 18.98
C TRP A 123 -15.19 1.26 18.61
N VAL A 124 -14.90 0.35 17.68
CA VAL A 124 -15.85 -0.70 17.28
C VAL A 124 -15.95 -1.75 18.39
N ALA A 125 -14.81 -2.22 18.90
CA ALA A 125 -14.79 -3.14 20.04
C ALA A 125 -15.42 -2.51 21.29
N ALA A 126 -15.25 -1.20 21.50
CA ALA A 126 -15.88 -0.49 22.61
C ALA A 126 -17.42 -0.49 22.51
N LEU A 127 -17.96 -0.32 21.30
CA LEU A 127 -19.40 -0.42 21.05
C LEU A 127 -19.92 -1.86 21.23
N GLU A 128 -19.21 -2.83 20.67
CA GLU A 128 -19.62 -4.25 20.72
C GLU A 128 -19.58 -4.80 22.14
N SER A 129 -18.57 -4.44 22.92
CA SER A 129 -18.44 -4.80 24.34
C SER A 129 -19.36 -3.98 25.26
N LYS A 130 -20.09 -3.00 24.72
CA LYS A 130 -20.92 -2.05 25.47
C LYS A 130 -20.13 -1.24 26.51
N ALA A 131 -18.81 -1.10 26.33
CA ALA A 131 -17.99 -0.20 27.12
C ALA A 131 -18.39 1.26 26.93
N ILE A 132 -18.99 1.57 25.78
CA ILE A 132 -19.65 2.85 25.49
C ILE A 132 -21.07 2.60 24.96
N SER A 133 -22.00 3.48 25.33
CA SER A 133 -23.38 3.47 24.83
C SER A 133 -23.77 4.89 24.43
N PRO A 134 -23.63 5.23 23.15
CA PRO A 134 -23.99 6.56 22.66
C PRO A 134 -25.49 6.84 22.84
N GLY A 135 -25.83 8.06 23.26
CA GLY A 135 -27.19 8.55 23.15
C GLY A 135 -27.51 8.94 21.70
N GLY A 136 -28.72 8.65 21.23
CA GLY A 136 -29.17 9.03 19.88
C GLY A 136 -29.56 10.51 19.73
N VAL A 137 -29.55 11.26 20.83
CA VAL A 137 -29.88 12.68 20.87
C VAL A 137 -28.92 13.46 21.75
N ILE A 138 -28.66 14.72 21.40
CA ILE A 138 -27.82 15.63 22.18
C ILE A 138 -28.64 16.28 23.31
N ASN A 139 -29.90 16.65 23.04
CA ASN A 139 -30.78 17.27 24.03
C ASN A 139 -31.77 16.24 24.59
N GLU A 140 -32.02 16.34 25.89
CA GLU A 140 -33.05 15.55 26.56
C GLU A 140 -34.44 15.92 26.00
N GLY A 141 -35.19 14.90 25.57
CA GLY A 141 -36.56 15.05 25.05
C GLY A 141 -36.69 15.09 23.53
N ASP A 142 -35.58 15.20 22.79
CA ASP A 142 -35.59 15.04 21.33
C ASP A 142 -35.94 13.59 20.95
N LYS A 143 -36.58 13.41 19.78
CA LYS A 143 -36.89 12.07 19.26
C LYS A 143 -35.61 11.44 18.71
N ASP A 144 -35.24 10.30 19.24
CA ASP A 144 -34.23 9.43 18.64
C ASP A 144 -34.83 8.79 17.38
N GLU A 145 -34.31 9.16 16.21
CA GLU A 145 -34.72 8.58 14.92
C GLU A 145 -34.27 7.11 14.76
N GLY A 146 -33.45 6.61 15.70
CA GLY A 146 -33.03 5.23 15.78
C GLY A 146 -31.90 4.87 14.83
N LYS A 147 -31.41 3.62 14.96
CA LYS A 147 -30.34 3.05 14.14
C LYS A 147 -30.93 2.58 12.82
N THR A 148 -30.36 3.03 11.69
CA THR A 148 -31.09 3.01 10.42
C THR A 148 -30.70 1.94 9.40
N SER A 149 -29.59 1.21 9.53
CA SER A 149 -29.37 -0.03 8.77
C SER A 149 -28.16 -0.84 9.24
N ASP A 150 -28.19 -2.14 8.97
CA ASP A 150 -27.08 -3.09 9.22
C ASP A 150 -26.38 -3.53 7.91
N ASP A 151 -26.54 -2.75 6.84
CA ASP A 151 -26.01 -3.11 5.52
C ASP A 151 -24.52 -2.80 5.41
N ASP A 152 -23.75 -3.78 4.95
CA ASP A 152 -22.34 -3.60 4.61
C ASP A 152 -22.20 -3.39 3.09
N ILE A 153 -21.48 -2.35 2.69
CA ILE A 153 -21.19 -2.02 1.30
C ILE A 153 -19.73 -2.31 1.01
N GLU A 154 -19.50 -3.24 0.10
CA GLU A 154 -18.17 -3.50 -0.45
C GLU A 154 -17.82 -2.47 -1.51
N LEU A 155 -16.72 -1.77 -1.32
CA LEU A 155 -16.19 -0.81 -2.28
C LEU A 155 -15.08 -1.49 -3.10
N SER A 156 -15.22 -1.41 -4.43
CA SER A 156 -14.37 -2.09 -5.40
C SER A 156 -12.87 -1.90 -5.13
N THR A 157 -12.11 -2.99 -5.25
CA THR A 157 -10.65 -2.95 -5.18
C THR A 157 -10.10 -2.41 -6.49
N SER A 158 -9.05 -1.58 -6.43
CA SER A 158 -8.24 -1.22 -7.61
C SER A 158 -7.44 -2.42 -8.16
N GLY A 159 -8.00 -3.63 -8.15
CA GLY A 159 -7.36 -4.89 -8.52
C GLY A 159 -6.36 -5.44 -7.49
N LYS A 160 -6.31 -4.87 -6.28
CA LYS A 160 -5.36 -5.30 -5.24
C LYS A 160 -6.09 -5.94 -4.04
N PRO A 161 -5.79 -7.20 -3.72
CA PRO A 161 -6.56 -7.95 -2.71
C PRO A 161 -6.42 -7.40 -1.28
N ASN A 162 -5.36 -6.66 -0.98
CA ASN A 162 -5.15 -6.04 0.34
C ASN A 162 -5.72 -4.61 0.44
N ARG A 163 -6.57 -4.21 -0.52
CA ARG A 163 -7.15 -2.86 -0.58
C ARG A 163 -8.66 -2.87 -0.70
N MET A 164 -9.30 -4.02 -0.45
CA MET A 164 -10.75 -4.07 -0.33
C MET A 164 -11.20 -3.20 0.83
N VAL A 165 -12.23 -2.39 0.59
CA VAL A 165 -12.82 -1.54 1.62
C VAL A 165 -14.23 -2.01 1.86
N ILE A 166 -14.57 -2.21 3.13
CA ILE A 166 -15.94 -2.51 3.56
C ILE A 166 -16.42 -1.30 4.36
N PHE A 167 -17.52 -0.72 3.91
CA PHE A 167 -18.23 0.32 4.64
C PHE A 167 -19.43 -0.31 5.36
N SER A 168 -19.42 -0.31 6.69
CA SER A 168 -20.51 -0.87 7.47
C SER A 168 -21.46 0.23 7.95
N HIS A 169 -22.74 0.18 7.57
CA HIS A 169 -23.71 1.14 8.09
C HIS A 169 -23.88 0.98 9.59
N LYS A 170 -23.92 -0.27 10.09
CA LYS A 170 -24.14 -0.60 11.50
C LYS A 170 -23.27 0.24 12.43
N VAL A 171 -21.97 0.36 12.16
CA VAL A 171 -21.04 1.10 13.03
C VAL A 171 -21.19 2.62 12.89
N HIS A 172 -21.56 3.11 11.70
CA HIS A 172 -21.75 4.54 11.45
C HIS A 172 -23.09 5.04 12.02
N THR A 173 -24.14 4.22 11.96
CA THR A 173 -25.47 4.55 12.48
C THR A 173 -25.61 4.32 13.99
N GLN A 174 -24.52 4.03 14.71
CA GLN A 174 -24.52 4.08 16.18
C GLN A 174 -24.57 5.51 16.72
N TRP A 175 -24.07 6.48 15.95
CA TRP A 175 -24.01 7.90 16.31
C TRP A 175 -24.67 8.82 15.30
N LEU A 176 -24.86 8.36 14.07
CA LEU A 176 -25.30 9.19 12.95
C LEU A 176 -26.60 8.67 12.35
N THR A 177 -27.34 9.56 11.70
CA THR A 177 -28.57 9.24 10.97
C THR A 177 -28.31 9.22 9.46
N CYS A 178 -29.28 8.71 8.70
CA CYS A 178 -29.25 8.72 7.23
C CYS A 178 -28.92 10.09 6.64
N THR A 179 -29.43 11.18 7.24
CA THR A 179 -29.33 12.54 6.70
C THR A 179 -27.91 13.12 6.82
N ASN A 180 -27.10 12.59 7.74
CA ASN A 180 -25.70 12.99 7.88
C ASN A 180 -24.88 12.62 6.64
N CYS A 181 -25.27 11.58 5.91
CA CYS A 181 -24.55 11.06 4.75
C CYS A 181 -25.31 11.28 3.45
N HIS A 182 -26.63 11.05 3.45
CA HIS A 182 -27.47 11.04 2.26
C HIS A 182 -28.38 12.27 2.17
N ASN A 183 -28.49 12.94 1.02
CA ASN A 183 -27.77 12.74 -0.24
C ASN A 183 -26.57 13.69 -0.39
N ALA A 184 -26.10 14.29 0.70
CA ALA A 184 -25.08 15.33 0.68
C ALA A 184 -23.69 14.79 0.33
N ILE A 185 -23.30 13.65 0.92
CA ILE A 185 -21.96 13.05 0.74
C ILE A 185 -22.04 11.88 -0.24
N PHE A 186 -23.07 11.03 -0.09
CA PHE A 186 -23.27 9.84 -0.91
C PHE A 186 -24.70 9.79 -1.43
N LYS A 187 -24.91 9.20 -2.61
CA LYS A 187 -26.25 8.77 -3.04
C LYS A 187 -26.59 7.44 -2.37
N ARG A 188 -27.87 7.13 -2.22
CA ARG A 188 -28.36 5.81 -1.76
C ARG A 188 -28.25 4.75 -2.85
N GLU A 189 -27.06 4.64 -3.45
CA GLU A 189 -26.75 3.76 -4.57
C GLU A 189 -25.26 3.39 -4.51
N ALA A 190 -24.96 2.10 -4.40
CA ALA A 190 -23.59 1.59 -4.38
C ALA A 190 -22.92 1.81 -5.75
N GLY A 191 -21.63 2.18 -5.74
CA GLY A 191 -20.87 2.46 -6.97
C GLY A 191 -21.21 3.77 -7.67
N SER A 192 -22.08 4.60 -7.10
CA SER A 192 -22.47 5.90 -7.68
C SER A 192 -21.36 6.97 -7.66
N ALA A 193 -20.29 6.75 -6.89
CA ALA A 193 -19.15 7.65 -6.78
C ALA A 193 -17.82 6.88 -6.92
N THR A 194 -16.85 7.49 -7.60
CA THR A 194 -15.46 7.04 -7.59
C THR A 194 -14.73 7.74 -6.46
N ILE A 195 -14.21 6.99 -5.50
CA ILE A 195 -13.57 7.52 -4.30
C ILE A 195 -12.08 7.26 -4.40
N THR A 196 -11.26 8.32 -4.30
CA THR A 196 -9.80 8.21 -4.24
C THR A 196 -9.28 8.64 -2.87
N MET A 197 -8.08 8.19 -2.50
CA MET A 197 -7.42 8.70 -1.28
C MET A 197 -7.12 10.19 -1.38
N ALA A 198 -6.87 10.73 -2.58
CA ALA A 198 -6.70 12.15 -2.78
C ALA A 198 -7.98 12.93 -2.42
N ASP A 199 -9.15 12.44 -2.84
CA ASP A 199 -10.43 13.04 -2.47
C ASP A 199 -10.68 12.99 -0.96
N ILE A 200 -10.31 11.89 -0.31
CA ILE A 200 -10.40 11.73 1.15
C ILE A 200 -9.47 12.74 1.84
N ASP A 201 -8.22 12.85 1.39
CA ASP A 201 -7.23 13.79 1.94
C ASP A 201 -7.69 15.27 1.72
N GLU A 202 -8.48 15.55 0.68
CA GLU A 202 -9.12 16.84 0.42
C GLU A 202 -10.41 17.07 1.23
N GLY A 203 -10.82 16.09 2.03
CA GLY A 203 -11.98 16.18 2.91
C GLY A 203 -13.33 15.87 2.25
N LYS A 204 -13.33 15.15 1.13
CA LYS A 204 -14.53 14.63 0.45
C LYS A 204 -14.82 13.19 0.90
N TYR A 205 -16.04 12.70 0.64
CA TYR A 205 -16.46 11.33 0.95
C TYR A 205 -16.14 10.95 2.41
N CYS A 206 -15.33 9.92 2.63
CA CYS A 206 -14.90 9.48 3.95
C CYS A 206 -14.16 10.59 4.72
N GLY A 207 -13.40 11.44 4.01
CA GLY A 207 -12.62 12.55 4.57
C GLY A 207 -13.46 13.72 5.09
N VAL A 208 -14.78 13.70 4.91
CA VAL A 208 -15.67 14.64 5.59
C VAL A 208 -15.53 14.48 7.10
N CYS A 209 -15.37 13.23 7.59
CA CYS A 209 -15.28 12.90 9.02
C CYS A 209 -13.93 12.27 9.42
N HIS A 210 -13.42 11.31 8.65
CA HIS A 210 -12.12 10.69 8.90
C HIS A 210 -11.00 11.72 8.73
N ASP A 211 -9.99 11.67 9.60
CA ASP A 211 -8.94 12.70 9.80
C ASP A 211 -9.34 13.98 10.56
N LYS A 212 -10.63 14.15 10.90
CA LYS A 212 -11.12 15.33 11.65
C LYS A 212 -11.72 14.95 13.00
N VAL A 213 -12.72 14.06 12.96
CA VAL A 213 -13.52 13.66 14.13
C VAL A 213 -13.54 12.15 14.34
N ALA A 214 -13.01 11.40 13.36
CA ALA A 214 -12.88 9.95 13.39
C ALA A 214 -11.44 9.56 13.04
N LEU A 215 -11.19 8.24 12.93
CA LEU A 215 -9.91 7.60 12.61
C LEU A 215 -8.95 8.50 11.80
N ALA A 216 -7.77 8.77 12.36
CA ALA A 216 -6.76 9.64 11.76
C ALA A 216 -6.12 9.00 10.52
N GLN A 217 -5.90 9.81 9.48
CA GLN A 217 -5.09 9.40 8.33
C GLN A 217 -3.65 9.89 8.54
N PRO A 218 -2.61 9.14 8.11
CA PRO A 218 -2.66 7.89 7.35
C PRO A 218 -2.56 6.61 8.20
N SER A 219 -2.46 6.70 9.53
CA SER A 219 -2.29 5.51 10.39
C SER A 219 -3.49 4.57 10.34
N GLY A 220 -4.67 5.08 10.01
CA GLY A 220 -5.93 4.33 9.93
C GLY A 220 -6.13 3.42 8.72
N CYS A 221 -5.11 3.08 7.94
CA CYS A 221 -5.27 2.27 6.71
C CYS A 221 -6.07 0.98 6.95
N LYS A 222 -5.76 0.23 8.02
CA LYS A 222 -6.39 -1.05 8.37
C LYS A 222 -7.85 -0.91 8.85
N GLY A 223 -8.25 0.31 9.23
CA GLY A 223 -9.63 0.60 9.64
C GLY A 223 -10.59 0.45 8.47
N CYS A 224 -10.19 0.94 7.29
CA CYS A 224 -11.00 0.85 6.06
C CYS A 224 -10.59 -0.35 5.20
N HIS A 225 -9.29 -0.59 5.01
CA HIS A 225 -8.80 -1.63 4.12
C HIS A 225 -8.69 -2.97 4.84
N LYS A 226 -9.53 -3.94 4.44
CA LYS A 226 -9.46 -5.32 4.91
C LYS A 226 -8.85 -6.19 3.81
N PRO A 227 -8.00 -7.18 4.15
CA PRO A 227 -7.57 -8.17 3.19
C PRO A 227 -8.79 -8.99 2.74
N ILE A 228 -8.91 -9.28 1.44
CA ILE A 228 -9.90 -10.24 0.95
C ILE A 228 -9.61 -11.59 1.64
N LYS A 229 -10.53 -12.07 2.47
CA LYS A 229 -10.49 -13.46 2.94
C LYS A 229 -10.80 -14.34 1.72
N LYS A 230 -9.82 -15.10 1.25
CA LYS A 230 -10.09 -16.17 0.28
C LYS A 230 -10.91 -17.23 1.03
N SER A 231 -12.15 -17.44 0.59
CA SER A 231 -12.98 -18.59 0.99
C SER A 231 -12.34 -19.90 0.54
#